data_AF-A0A1C1CIS8-F1
#
_entry.id   AF-A0A1C1CIS8-F1
#
_cell.length_a   1.000
_cell.length_b   1.000
_cell.length_c   1.000
_cell.angle_alpha   90.00
_cell.angle_beta   90.00
_cell.angle_gamma   90.00
#
_symmetry.space_group_name_H-M   'P 1'
#
loop_
_entity.id
_entity.type
_entity.pdbx_description
1 polymer ?
#
loop_
_entity_poly.entity_id
_entity_poly.type
_entity_poly.pdbx_seq_one_letter_code
_entity_poly.pdbx_strand_id
1 'polypeptide(L)'
;MQALFDLAHQTGKVVYFDKGAYIVTSTINVPNDLKVTGELLSIIMATGPYFGDEFNPKVVWKIGNPGETGTVEISDLMFETRGPCPGAIIIEWNIKAAGPALAGMWDAHWRIGGTAGTDLQQDKCLKTPATPIAGNNPVLTQCLGAFLLLHVTPQADGYFENTWGWVADHELDLDDRQQIYIFNKAGFLIESAEGPVWLYGTAAEHSVMYDYQFVNAKNVFMGHIQHETAYFQGNPNALVPFTPQASWHDPDFSDCTKANCARTWAVRFVNSSSIFMYGGGLYNFFENWNTQACLGTESCQERMVDFRNSTDIYLWALSTKGSQFMVSYEGTSVVPYSVNRANFCETVALFELASEQ
;
A
#
# COMPACT_ATOMS: atom_id res chain seq x y z
N MET A 1 21.28 8.25 11.99
CA MET A 1 20.48 8.74 10.84
C MET A 1 20.07 10.19 11.02
N GLN A 2 19.29 10.57 12.05
CA GLN A 2 18.84 11.96 12.24
C GLN A 2 19.96 13.01 12.12
N ALA A 3 21.06 12.86 12.86
CA ALA A 3 22.18 13.81 12.80
C ALA A 3 22.81 13.97 11.40
N LEU A 4 22.77 12.93 10.56
CA LEU A 4 23.22 13.00 9.18
C LEU A 4 22.25 13.84 8.33
N PHE A 5 20.94 13.65 8.52
CA PHE A 5 19.91 14.41 7.80
C PHE A 5 19.97 15.88 8.17
N ASP A 6 20.09 16.18 9.46
CA ASP A 6 20.21 17.54 9.98
C ASP A 6 21.45 18.25 9.41
N LEU A 7 22.60 17.57 9.42
CA LEU A 7 23.85 18.11 8.89
C LEU A 7 23.77 18.34 7.37
N ALA A 8 23.24 17.38 6.63
CA ALA A 8 23.10 17.47 5.18
C ALA A 8 22.17 18.61 4.78
N HIS A 9 21.02 18.75 5.44
CA HIS A 9 20.11 19.87 5.24
C HIS A 9 20.77 21.23 5.54
N GLN A 10 21.44 21.36 6.70
CA GLN A 10 22.13 22.61 7.10
C GLN A 10 23.26 23.01 6.15
N THR A 11 23.88 22.04 5.47
CA THR A 11 25.02 22.26 4.58
C THR A 11 24.68 22.18 3.09
N GLY A 12 23.40 21.99 2.75
CA GLY A 12 22.93 21.84 1.36
C GLY A 12 23.56 20.65 0.65
N LYS A 13 23.81 19.55 1.36
CA LYS A 13 24.39 18.32 0.83
C LYS A 13 23.33 17.25 0.64
N VAL A 14 23.62 16.33 -0.28
CA VAL A 14 22.83 15.12 -0.50
C VAL A 14 23.22 14.08 0.55
N VAL A 15 22.23 13.41 1.12
CA VAL A 15 22.46 12.21 1.92
C VAL A 15 22.65 11.03 0.98
N TYR A 16 23.80 10.37 1.12
CA TYR A 16 24.12 9.16 0.39
C TYR A 16 24.20 7.98 1.37
N PHE A 17 23.45 6.92 1.11
CA PHE A 17 23.51 5.68 1.86
C PHE A 17 24.33 4.64 1.09
N ASP A 18 25.52 4.29 1.57
CA ASP A 18 26.24 3.10 1.12
C ASP A 18 25.32 1.86 1.18
N LYS A 19 25.60 0.84 0.38
CA LYS A 19 24.80 -0.39 0.41
C LYS A 19 24.86 -1.03 1.79
N GLY A 20 23.70 -1.19 2.42
CA GLY A 20 23.59 -1.88 3.69
C GLY A 20 22.17 -1.83 4.24
N ALA A 21 21.98 -2.38 5.44
CA ALA A 21 20.75 -2.28 6.21
C ALA A 21 20.95 -1.31 7.39
N TYR A 22 20.11 -0.29 7.45
CA TYR A 22 20.13 0.79 8.42
C TYR A 22 18.94 0.65 9.35
N ILE A 23 19.21 0.19 10.57
CA ILE A 23 18.16 -0.07 11.56
C ILE A 23 17.63 1.25 12.14
N VAL A 24 16.30 1.37 12.17
CA VAL A 24 15.56 2.50 12.73
C VAL A 24 14.68 1.99 13.88
N THR A 25 14.84 2.57 15.07
CA THR A 25 14.10 2.17 16.29
C THR A 25 13.18 3.26 16.85
N SER A 26 13.13 4.41 16.17
CA SER A 26 12.26 5.55 16.47
C SER A 26 12.07 6.40 15.21
N THR A 27 11.08 7.28 15.19
CA THR A 27 10.87 8.22 14.07
C THR A 27 12.14 8.98 13.69
N ILE A 28 12.38 9.08 12.38
CA ILE A 28 13.39 9.93 11.76
C ILE A 28 12.67 11.04 11.02
N ASN A 29 13.00 12.28 11.33
CA ASN A 29 12.48 13.45 10.64
C ASN A 29 13.39 13.76 9.44
N VAL A 30 12.80 13.81 8.26
CA VAL A 30 13.45 14.23 7.02
C VAL A 30 13.11 15.70 6.81
N PRO A 31 14.08 16.64 6.86
CA PRO A 31 13.83 18.05 6.59
C PRO A 31 13.18 18.27 5.21
N ASN A 32 12.32 19.29 5.11
CA ASN A 32 11.56 19.65 3.91
C ASN A 32 12.41 19.93 2.66
N ASP A 33 13.70 20.27 2.82
CA ASP A 33 14.65 20.48 1.71
C ASP A 33 15.85 19.55 1.85
N LEU A 34 15.61 18.24 1.75
CA LEU A 34 16.66 17.21 1.79
C LEU A 34 16.58 16.29 0.57
N LYS A 35 17.73 16.03 -0.05
CA LYS A 35 17.87 15.03 -1.11
C LYS A 35 18.55 13.79 -0.54
N VAL A 36 17.98 12.63 -0.79
CA VAL A 36 18.42 11.34 -0.29
C VAL A 36 18.52 10.34 -1.44
N THR A 37 19.63 9.62 -1.49
CA THR A 37 19.81 8.52 -2.45
C THR A 37 20.57 7.36 -1.80
N GLY A 38 20.26 6.14 -2.19
CA GLY A 38 21.06 4.96 -1.86
C GLY A 38 22.03 4.57 -2.96
N GLU A 39 23.08 3.84 -2.60
CA GLU A 39 24.06 3.30 -3.56
C GLU A 39 23.44 2.25 -4.50
N LEU A 40 22.60 1.36 -3.96
CA LEU A 40 21.94 0.28 -4.69
C LEU A 40 20.78 -0.28 -3.85
N LEU A 41 19.63 0.40 -3.83
CA LEU A 41 18.49 0.01 -2.99
C LEU A 41 18.92 -0.21 -1.53
N SER A 42 19.54 0.81 -0.94
CA SER A 42 19.99 0.75 0.46
C SER A 42 18.79 0.58 1.38
N ILE A 43 18.92 -0.28 2.39
CA ILE A 43 17.76 -0.80 3.13
C ILE A 43 17.56 0.01 4.41
N ILE A 44 16.40 0.63 4.56
CA ILE A 44 15.96 1.30 5.78
C ILE A 44 15.01 0.37 6.52
N MET A 45 15.39 -0.07 7.72
CA MET A 45 14.71 -1.19 8.38
C MET A 45 14.18 -0.79 9.76
N ALA A 46 12.87 -0.64 9.88
CA ALA A 46 12.20 -0.33 11.15
C ALA A 46 12.18 -1.56 12.08
N THR A 47 12.35 -1.37 13.38
CA THR A 47 12.24 -2.47 14.35
C THR A 47 11.97 -2.00 15.78
N GLY A 48 11.43 -2.90 16.59
CA GLY A 48 11.35 -2.76 18.04
C GLY A 48 10.02 -2.22 18.56
N PRO A 49 9.88 -2.14 19.90
CA PRO A 49 8.60 -1.89 20.57
C PRO A 49 8.00 -0.51 20.28
N TYR A 50 8.80 0.46 19.84
CA TYR A 50 8.32 1.79 19.46
C TYR A 50 7.29 1.72 18.31
N PHE A 51 7.44 0.74 17.41
CA PHE A 51 6.56 0.50 16.27
C PHE A 51 5.65 -0.72 16.49
N GLY A 52 5.47 -1.16 17.74
CA GLY A 52 4.83 -2.43 18.07
C GLY A 52 3.32 -2.39 18.34
N ASP A 53 2.70 -1.22 18.29
CA ASP A 53 1.30 -1.02 18.70
C ASP A 53 0.44 -0.51 17.52
N GLU A 54 -0.43 -1.37 17.00
CA GLU A 54 -1.35 -1.01 15.91
C GLU A 54 -2.37 0.08 16.31
N PHE A 55 -2.66 0.25 17.60
CA PHE A 55 -3.63 1.23 18.10
C PHE A 55 -2.97 2.58 18.41
N ASN A 56 -1.65 2.66 18.32
CA ASN A 56 -0.88 3.88 18.50
C ASN A 56 0.27 3.94 17.47
N PRO A 57 -0.06 3.92 16.17
CA PRO A 57 0.95 3.83 15.13
C PRO A 57 1.92 5.02 15.16
N LYS A 58 3.16 4.76 14.77
CA LYS A 58 4.29 5.68 14.75
C LYS A 58 4.95 5.70 13.38
N VAL A 59 5.28 6.91 12.95
CA VAL A 59 5.96 7.14 11.69
C VAL A 59 7.42 6.71 11.78
N VAL A 60 7.92 5.96 10.80
CA VAL A 60 9.33 5.60 10.66
C VAL A 60 10.08 6.77 10.03
N TRP A 61 9.72 7.16 8.80
CA TRP A 61 10.23 8.36 8.14
C TRP A 61 9.14 9.42 8.00
N LYS A 62 9.32 10.54 8.70
CA LYS A 62 8.43 11.69 8.65
C LYS A 62 9.02 12.74 7.71
N ILE A 63 8.44 12.91 6.54
CA ILE A 63 8.91 13.83 5.51
C ILE A 63 8.33 15.23 5.75
N GLY A 64 9.18 16.10 6.29
CA GLY A 64 8.84 17.42 6.81
C GLY A 64 7.70 17.43 7.83
N ASN A 65 7.11 18.59 8.02
CA ASN A 65 5.98 18.81 8.91
C ASN A 65 4.79 19.42 8.15
N PRO A 66 3.55 19.20 8.64
CA PRO A 66 2.37 19.84 8.07
C PRO A 66 2.54 21.36 7.99
N GLY A 67 2.26 21.92 6.81
CA GLY A 67 2.40 23.35 6.53
C GLY A 67 3.77 23.78 6.03
N GLU A 68 4.76 22.89 6.01
CA GLU A 68 6.04 23.16 5.34
C GLU A 68 5.90 23.03 3.82
N THR A 69 6.66 23.86 3.12
CA THR A 69 6.88 23.74 1.68
C THR A 69 8.33 23.35 1.46
N GLY A 70 8.63 22.45 0.52
CA GLY A 70 10.01 22.06 0.27
C GLY A 70 10.23 21.28 -1.02
N THR A 71 11.45 20.74 -1.16
CA THR A 71 11.94 20.03 -2.35
C THR A 71 12.60 18.70 -1.99
N VAL A 72 11.97 17.89 -1.12
CA VAL A 72 12.51 16.57 -0.78
C VAL A 72 12.59 15.67 -2.01
N GLU A 73 13.73 15.01 -2.20
CA GLU A 73 13.92 13.99 -3.22
C GLU A 73 14.42 12.71 -2.55
N ILE A 74 13.79 11.56 -2.85
CA ILE A 74 14.19 10.26 -2.32
C ILE A 74 14.32 9.25 -3.48
N SER A 75 15.45 8.56 -3.56
CA SER A 75 15.69 7.54 -4.59
C SER A 75 16.58 6.39 -4.12
N ASP A 76 16.55 5.26 -4.84
CA ASP A 76 17.43 4.11 -4.63
C ASP A 76 17.41 3.55 -3.19
N LEU A 77 16.22 3.50 -2.59
CA LEU A 77 16.00 2.98 -1.23
C LEU A 77 15.01 1.82 -1.22
N MET A 78 15.21 0.92 -0.26
CA MET A 78 14.26 -0.14 0.09
C MET A 78 13.84 0.04 1.54
N PHE A 79 12.54 0.15 1.80
CA PHE A 79 11.99 0.26 3.14
C PHE A 79 11.46 -1.10 3.61
N GLU A 80 11.92 -1.55 4.76
CA GLU A 80 11.60 -2.86 5.31
C GLU A 80 11.30 -2.78 6.82
N THR A 81 10.83 -3.89 7.37
CA THR A 81 10.74 -4.12 8.82
C THR A 81 11.64 -5.28 9.20
N ARG A 82 12.26 -5.20 10.39
CA ARG A 82 12.87 -6.35 11.04
C ARG A 82 11.96 -6.88 12.13
N GLY A 83 11.32 -7.99 11.83
CA GLY A 83 10.29 -8.61 12.63
C GLY A 83 9.00 -7.78 12.65
N PRO A 84 8.04 -8.20 13.49
CA PRO A 84 6.77 -7.50 13.72
C PRO A 84 6.92 -6.02 14.03
N CYS A 85 6.35 -5.16 13.17
CA CYS A 85 6.20 -3.72 13.38
C CYS A 85 4.77 -3.24 13.09
N PRO A 86 3.72 -3.84 13.70
CA PRO A 86 2.32 -3.61 13.34
C PRO A 86 1.82 -2.18 13.61
N GLY A 87 2.62 -1.34 14.28
CA GLY A 87 2.38 0.09 14.47
C GLY A 87 3.25 0.99 13.58
N ALA A 88 4.01 0.48 12.60
CA ALA A 88 4.86 1.30 11.76
C ALA A 88 4.10 1.92 10.58
N ILE A 89 4.02 3.26 10.54
CA ILE A 89 3.75 4.00 9.29
C ILE A 89 5.11 4.23 8.64
N ILE A 90 5.43 3.52 7.56
CA ILE A 90 6.79 3.49 7.03
C ILE A 90 7.21 4.87 6.50
N ILE A 91 6.37 5.51 5.69
CA ILE A 91 6.57 6.88 5.23
C ILE A 91 5.31 7.70 5.49
N GLU A 92 5.49 8.85 6.16
CA GLU A 92 4.47 9.91 6.21
C GLU A 92 4.99 11.15 5.49
N TRP A 93 4.28 11.56 4.44
CA TRP A 93 4.60 12.68 3.58
C TRP A 93 3.75 13.89 3.96
N ASN A 94 4.38 14.94 4.51
CA ASN A 94 3.68 16.08 5.11
C ASN A 94 3.84 17.41 4.37
N ILE A 95 4.75 17.48 3.41
CA ILE A 95 5.13 18.74 2.78
C ILE A 95 4.33 19.03 1.52
N LYS A 96 4.20 20.33 1.24
CA LYS A 96 3.86 20.82 -0.10
C LYS A 96 5.13 20.98 -0.93
N ALA A 97 5.10 20.64 -2.20
CA ALA A 97 6.21 20.88 -3.11
C ALA A 97 6.35 22.39 -3.39
N ALA A 98 7.58 22.88 -3.41
CA ALA A 98 7.88 24.29 -3.73
C ALA A 98 7.50 24.68 -5.17
N GLY A 99 7.21 23.69 -6.02
CA GLY A 99 6.73 23.81 -7.39
C GLY A 99 6.33 22.43 -7.91
N PRO A 100 5.71 22.35 -9.11
CA PRO A 100 5.23 21.08 -9.62
C PRO A 100 6.33 20.02 -9.65
N ALA A 101 6.07 18.87 -9.02
CA ALA A 101 6.96 17.72 -8.94
C ALA A 101 8.37 18.01 -8.38
N LEU A 102 8.56 19.11 -7.64
CA LEU A 102 9.85 19.43 -7.01
C LEU A 102 10.08 18.69 -5.68
N ALA A 103 9.04 18.05 -5.14
CA ALA A 103 9.16 17.15 -4.01
C ALA A 103 8.56 15.79 -4.40
N GLY A 104 9.34 14.73 -4.24
CA GLY A 104 8.94 13.40 -4.67
C GLY A 104 9.90 12.29 -4.33
N MET A 105 9.50 11.09 -4.75
CA MET A 105 10.23 9.85 -4.54
C MET A 105 10.12 8.97 -5.77
N TRP A 106 11.24 8.38 -6.20
CA TRP A 106 11.29 7.48 -7.34
C TRP A 106 12.33 6.39 -7.17
N ASP A 107 12.13 5.22 -7.78
CA ASP A 107 13.01 4.05 -7.60
C ASP A 107 13.27 3.75 -6.11
N ALA A 108 12.22 3.95 -5.30
CA ALA A 108 12.23 3.67 -3.88
C ALA A 108 10.96 2.88 -3.53
N HIS A 109 11.17 1.79 -2.82
CA HIS A 109 10.20 0.71 -2.72
C HIS A 109 10.06 0.24 -1.28
N TRP A 110 8.98 -0.46 -0.98
CA TRP A 110 8.81 -1.21 0.25
C TRP A 110 8.94 -2.70 -0.06
N ARG A 111 9.58 -3.42 0.86
CA ARG A 111 9.67 -4.87 0.86
C ARG A 111 9.47 -5.39 2.27
N ILE A 112 8.22 -5.70 2.60
CA ILE A 112 7.87 -6.13 3.95
C ILE A 112 7.99 -7.65 4.03
N GLY A 113 9.08 -8.13 4.62
CA GLY A 113 9.37 -9.55 4.78
C GLY A 113 9.97 -10.22 3.53
N GLY A 114 10.10 -11.54 3.57
CA GLY A 114 10.54 -12.36 2.44
C GLY A 114 12.03 -12.30 2.09
N THR A 115 12.82 -11.48 2.77
CA THR A 115 14.27 -11.35 2.53
C THR A 115 15.12 -11.54 3.77
N ALA A 116 16.38 -11.90 3.55
CA ALA A 116 17.38 -12.15 4.56
C ALA A 116 17.51 -10.97 5.54
N GLY A 117 17.37 -11.28 6.83
CA GLY A 117 17.52 -10.30 7.92
C GLY A 117 16.24 -9.57 8.30
N THR A 118 15.13 -9.74 7.57
CA THR A 118 13.81 -9.21 7.96
C THR A 118 13.22 -9.94 9.17
N ASP A 119 13.75 -11.10 9.56
CA ASP A 119 13.15 -11.95 10.60
C ASP A 119 11.69 -12.36 10.31
N LEU A 120 11.26 -12.21 9.04
CA LEU A 120 9.92 -12.42 8.50
C LEU A 120 10.00 -13.29 7.23
N GLN A 121 10.61 -14.47 7.37
CA GLN A 121 10.94 -15.38 6.28
C GLN A 121 10.24 -16.73 6.44
N GLN A 122 10.43 -17.64 5.47
CA GLN A 122 9.74 -18.92 5.43
C GLN A 122 10.02 -19.85 6.62
N ASP A 123 11.08 -19.62 7.40
CA ASP A 123 11.36 -20.37 8.63
C ASP A 123 10.30 -20.16 9.73
N LYS A 124 9.65 -18.99 9.72
CA LYS A 124 8.60 -18.61 10.69
C LYS A 124 7.23 -18.46 10.04
N CYS A 125 7.21 -17.98 8.80
CA CYS A 125 6.02 -17.47 8.15
C CYS A 125 5.49 -18.35 7.03
N LEU A 126 5.88 -19.63 7.00
CA LEU A 126 5.49 -20.54 5.94
C LEU A 126 3.97 -20.64 5.74
N LYS A 127 3.54 -20.59 4.48
CA LYS A 127 2.17 -20.88 4.03
C LYS A 127 1.68 -22.23 4.57
N THR A 128 0.48 -22.25 5.14
CA THR A 128 -0.17 -23.45 5.72
C THR A 128 -1.68 -23.48 5.41
N PRO A 129 -2.09 -23.65 4.14
CA PRO A 129 -3.47 -23.42 3.69
C PRO A 129 -4.50 -24.38 4.30
N ALA A 130 -4.05 -25.56 4.75
CA ALA A 130 -4.88 -26.57 5.42
C ALA A 130 -5.09 -26.29 6.91
N THR A 131 -4.33 -25.37 7.50
CA THR A 131 -4.41 -25.01 8.92
C THR A 131 -5.26 -23.75 9.06
N PRO A 132 -6.34 -23.76 9.86
CA PRO A 132 -7.07 -22.53 10.16
C PRO A 132 -6.15 -21.48 10.80
N ILE A 133 -6.08 -20.30 10.20
CA ILE A 133 -5.29 -19.16 10.69
C ILE A 133 -6.21 -18.29 11.55
N ALA A 134 -6.38 -18.69 12.82
CA ALA A 134 -7.26 -18.02 13.78
C ALA A 134 -6.75 -18.19 15.21
N GLY A 135 -7.34 -17.46 16.16
CA GLY A 135 -7.05 -17.61 17.58
C GLY A 135 -5.59 -17.29 17.91
N ASN A 136 -4.89 -18.23 18.55
CA ASN A 136 -3.50 -18.07 18.96
C ASN A 136 -2.48 -18.64 17.95
N ASN A 137 -2.87 -18.78 16.68
CA ASN A 137 -1.94 -19.25 15.65
C ASN A 137 -0.69 -18.33 15.61
N PRO A 138 0.53 -18.87 15.75
CA PRO A 138 1.75 -18.07 15.86
C PRO A 138 1.96 -17.06 14.73
N VAL A 139 1.55 -17.38 13.48
CA VAL A 139 1.76 -16.46 12.34
C VAL A 139 1.04 -15.13 12.53
N LEU A 140 -0.09 -15.11 13.26
CA LEU A 140 -0.86 -13.89 13.55
C LEU A 140 -0.12 -12.90 14.45
N THR A 141 0.98 -13.32 15.07
CA THR A 141 1.82 -12.45 15.92
C THR A 141 3.26 -12.37 15.44
N GLN A 142 3.79 -13.44 14.83
CA GLN A 142 5.19 -13.53 14.39
C GLN A 142 5.41 -12.98 12.98
N CYS A 143 4.36 -12.92 12.15
CA CYS A 143 4.46 -12.57 10.73
C CYS A 143 3.74 -11.25 10.41
N LEU A 144 3.70 -10.34 11.39
CA LEU A 144 3.17 -8.99 11.20
C LEU A 144 4.20 -8.15 10.45
N GLY A 145 3.74 -7.47 9.40
CA GLY A 145 4.50 -6.46 8.67
C GLY A 145 4.38 -5.10 9.34
N ALA A 146 4.00 -4.09 8.55
CA ALA A 146 3.80 -2.72 9.01
C ALA A 146 2.32 -2.36 9.19
N PHE A 147 2.07 -1.17 9.72
CA PHE A 147 0.73 -0.57 9.83
C PHE A 147 0.30 0.05 8.50
N LEU A 148 1.17 0.83 7.87
CA LEU A 148 0.86 1.57 6.64
C LEU A 148 2.16 1.82 5.86
N LEU A 149 2.17 1.62 4.55
CA LEU A 149 3.38 1.82 3.73
C LEU A 149 3.62 3.30 3.45
N LEU A 150 2.60 3.99 2.92
CA LEU A 150 2.66 5.41 2.58
C LEU A 150 1.44 6.15 3.13
N HIS A 151 1.68 7.27 3.80
CA HIS A 151 0.66 8.22 4.22
C HIS A 151 0.96 9.59 3.60
N VAL A 152 0.16 10.07 2.66
CA VAL A 152 0.22 11.47 2.19
C VAL A 152 -0.83 12.27 2.92
N THR A 153 -0.39 13.19 3.79
CA THR A 153 -1.29 13.89 4.71
C THR A 153 -2.10 14.99 4.03
N PRO A 154 -3.17 15.52 4.67
CA PRO A 154 -4.09 16.44 3.99
C PRO A 154 -3.47 17.73 3.43
N GLN A 155 -2.41 18.25 4.03
CA GLN A 155 -1.75 19.48 3.56
C GLN A 155 -0.66 19.22 2.52
N ALA A 156 -0.32 17.96 2.30
CA ALA A 156 0.80 17.56 1.47
C ALA A 156 0.38 17.36 0.02
N ASP A 157 1.34 17.47 -0.90
CA ASP A 157 1.23 17.04 -2.28
C ASP A 157 2.49 16.20 -2.61
N GLY A 158 2.61 15.60 -3.79
CA GLY A 158 3.81 14.81 -4.05
C GLY A 158 3.88 14.09 -5.38
N TYR A 159 5.10 13.85 -5.82
CA TYR A 159 5.41 13.06 -7.02
C TYR A 159 5.99 11.69 -6.65
N PHE A 160 5.33 10.61 -7.06
CA PHE A 160 5.77 9.24 -6.81
C PHE A 160 5.87 8.50 -8.14
N GLU A 161 7.06 8.08 -8.51
CA GLU A 161 7.33 7.39 -9.79
C GLU A 161 8.05 6.07 -9.56
N ASN A 162 7.63 5.00 -10.24
CA ASN A 162 8.24 3.68 -10.10
C ASN A 162 8.41 3.26 -8.63
N THR A 163 7.37 3.46 -7.82
CA THR A 163 7.36 3.08 -6.41
C THR A 163 6.52 1.83 -6.22
N TRP A 164 7.08 0.83 -5.53
CA TRP A 164 6.44 -0.47 -5.35
C TRP A 164 6.33 -0.80 -3.87
N GLY A 165 5.11 -0.82 -3.35
CA GLY A 165 4.76 -1.25 -2.01
C GLY A 165 4.55 -2.76 -1.95
N TRP A 166 5.63 -3.55 -1.95
CA TRP A 166 5.52 -5.01 -1.92
C TRP A 166 5.51 -5.54 -0.48
N VAL A 167 4.45 -6.26 -0.14
CA VAL A 167 4.37 -7.09 1.06
C VAL A 167 4.58 -8.53 0.63
N ALA A 168 5.57 -9.21 1.20
CA ALA A 168 6.05 -10.46 0.63
C ALA A 168 5.02 -11.60 0.72
N ASP A 169 4.66 -12.16 -0.43
CA ASP A 169 3.84 -13.37 -0.55
C ASP A 169 4.70 -14.64 -0.67
N HIS A 170 6.01 -14.49 -0.88
CA HIS A 170 6.98 -15.57 -0.93
C HIS A 170 8.38 -15.15 -0.45
N GLU A 171 9.20 -16.14 -0.11
CA GLU A 171 10.63 -15.98 0.15
C GLU A 171 11.37 -15.62 -1.14
N LEU A 172 12.31 -14.68 -1.08
CA LEU A 172 13.06 -14.17 -2.22
C LEU A 172 14.49 -14.74 -2.29
N ASP A 173 15.14 -14.87 -1.14
CA ASP A 173 16.58 -15.11 -1.04
C ASP A 173 16.96 -16.59 -0.92
N LEU A 174 16.08 -17.44 -0.35
CA LEU A 174 16.32 -18.89 -0.29
C LEU A 174 15.95 -19.60 -1.61
N ASP A 175 16.54 -20.78 -1.83
CA ASP A 175 16.46 -21.47 -3.12
C ASP A 175 15.03 -21.90 -3.53
N ASP A 176 14.25 -22.41 -2.58
CA ASP A 176 12.92 -22.97 -2.83
C ASP A 176 11.79 -21.94 -2.85
N ARG A 177 12.07 -20.70 -2.41
CA ARG A 177 11.19 -19.51 -2.56
C ARG A 177 9.74 -19.80 -2.17
N GLN A 178 9.55 -20.44 -1.01
CA GLN A 178 8.22 -20.88 -0.61
C GLN A 178 7.32 -19.67 -0.33
N GLN A 179 6.02 -19.84 -0.58
CA GLN A 179 5.04 -18.82 -0.22
C GLN A 179 4.95 -18.64 1.29
N ILE A 180 4.75 -17.42 1.75
CA ILE A 180 4.74 -17.04 3.16
C ILE A 180 3.55 -16.14 3.50
N TYR A 181 3.13 -16.15 4.76
CA TYR A 181 2.23 -15.14 5.31
C TYR A 181 3.05 -13.92 5.71
N ILE A 182 2.65 -12.74 5.25
CA ILE A 182 3.05 -11.48 5.87
C ILE A 182 1.81 -10.61 5.99
N PHE A 183 1.45 -10.21 7.21
CA PHE A 183 0.27 -9.41 7.47
C PHE A 183 0.68 -7.94 7.60
N ASN A 184 0.57 -7.17 6.52
CA ASN A 184 0.69 -5.72 6.54
C ASN A 184 -0.72 -5.10 6.54
N LYS A 185 -1.02 -4.12 7.40
CA LYS A 185 -2.42 -3.66 7.54
C LYS A 185 -2.93 -2.95 6.28
N ALA A 186 -2.21 -1.94 5.80
CA ALA A 186 -2.63 -1.09 4.69
C ALA A 186 -1.46 -0.64 3.79
N GLY A 187 -1.76 -0.40 2.52
CA GLY A 187 -0.79 0.07 1.51
C GLY A 187 -0.61 1.58 1.55
N PHE A 188 -1.18 2.28 0.57
CA PHE A 188 -1.06 3.73 0.39
C PHE A 188 -2.37 4.43 0.79
N LEU A 189 -2.27 5.32 1.78
CA LEU A 189 -3.32 6.23 2.19
C LEU A 189 -2.98 7.64 1.72
N ILE A 190 -3.81 8.17 0.82
CA ILE A 190 -3.65 9.48 0.21
C ILE A 190 -4.79 10.37 0.68
N GLU A 191 -4.48 11.36 1.50
CA GLU A 191 -5.47 12.30 2.05
C GLU A 191 -5.30 13.74 1.54
N SER A 192 -4.38 13.96 0.60
CA SER A 192 -4.06 15.28 0.03
C SER A 192 -5.31 16.05 -0.40
N ALA A 193 -5.68 17.06 0.40
CA ALA A 193 -6.96 17.75 0.26
C ALA A 193 -7.00 18.70 -0.96
N GLU A 194 -5.84 19.15 -1.42
CA GLU A 194 -5.68 20.11 -2.52
C GLU A 194 -4.89 19.53 -3.70
N GLY A 195 -4.04 18.52 -3.48
CA GLY A 195 -3.11 18.00 -4.46
C GLY A 195 -2.10 19.05 -4.98
N PRO A 196 -1.41 18.76 -6.10
CA PRO A 196 -1.52 17.55 -6.90
C PRO A 196 -0.71 16.36 -6.35
N VAL A 197 -1.29 15.16 -6.41
CA VAL A 197 -0.53 13.92 -6.18
C VAL A 197 -0.36 13.18 -7.51
N TRP A 198 0.88 12.85 -7.86
CA TRP A 198 1.19 12.07 -9.06
C TRP A 198 1.68 10.68 -8.67
N LEU A 199 1.00 9.65 -9.16
CA LEU A 199 1.36 8.24 -9.04
C LEU A 199 1.69 7.72 -10.44
N TYR A 200 2.97 7.74 -10.82
CA TYR A 200 3.46 7.29 -12.12
C TYR A 200 4.07 5.89 -12.04
N GLY A 201 3.35 4.87 -12.52
CA GLY A 201 3.88 3.50 -12.51
C GLY A 201 4.11 3.00 -11.08
N THR A 202 3.07 3.07 -10.24
CA THR A 202 3.16 2.65 -8.84
C THR A 202 2.48 1.30 -8.66
N ALA A 203 2.94 0.50 -7.70
CA ALA A 203 2.26 -0.74 -7.30
C ALA A 203 2.14 -0.78 -5.77
N ALA A 204 1.05 -1.36 -5.26
CA ALA A 204 0.90 -1.67 -3.84
C ALA A 204 0.19 -3.02 -3.75
N GLU A 205 0.77 -3.94 -2.97
CA GLU A 205 0.40 -5.35 -3.01
C GLU A 205 0.30 -5.96 -1.61
N HIS A 206 -0.66 -6.87 -1.48
CA HIS A 206 -0.82 -7.82 -0.39
C HIS A 206 -1.01 -7.21 1.01
N SER A 207 -1.43 -5.95 1.09
CA SER A 207 -1.94 -5.42 2.35
C SER A 207 -3.25 -6.09 2.75
N VAL A 208 -3.60 -6.10 4.02
CA VAL A 208 -4.78 -6.81 4.53
C VAL A 208 -6.07 -6.07 4.16
N MET A 209 -6.12 -4.75 4.34
CA MET A 209 -7.35 -3.97 4.20
C MET A 209 -7.53 -3.38 2.81
N TYR A 210 -6.53 -2.65 2.33
CA TYR A 210 -6.50 -2.00 1.03
C TYR A 210 -5.07 -1.70 0.59
N ASP A 211 -4.86 -1.57 -0.71
CA ASP A 211 -3.56 -1.16 -1.27
C ASP A 211 -3.54 0.30 -1.73
N TYR A 212 -4.63 0.83 -2.29
CA TYR A 212 -4.82 2.27 -2.52
C TYR A 212 -6.10 2.78 -1.86
N GLN A 213 -5.98 3.82 -1.05
CA GLN A 213 -7.12 4.51 -0.46
C GLN A 213 -6.95 6.02 -0.54
N PHE A 214 -7.95 6.67 -1.11
CA PHE A 214 -8.06 8.11 -1.23
C PHE A 214 -9.17 8.59 -0.29
N VAL A 215 -8.84 9.48 0.64
CA VAL A 215 -9.80 10.00 1.64
C VAL A 215 -9.76 11.52 1.65
N ASN A 216 -10.89 12.18 1.39
CA ASN A 216 -10.93 13.64 1.28
C ASN A 216 -9.93 14.20 0.25
N ALA A 217 -9.48 13.37 -0.70
CA ALA A 217 -8.37 13.69 -1.58
C ALA A 217 -8.86 14.39 -2.84
N LYS A 218 -8.02 15.28 -3.38
CA LYS A 218 -8.28 15.98 -4.64
C LYS A 218 -7.06 16.05 -5.55
N ASN A 219 -7.33 16.20 -6.84
CA ASN A 219 -6.30 16.45 -7.87
C ASN A 219 -5.23 15.36 -7.90
N VAL A 220 -5.66 14.10 -8.01
CA VAL A 220 -4.74 12.96 -8.09
C VAL A 220 -4.65 12.47 -9.53
N PHE A 221 -3.43 12.29 -10.01
CA PHE A 221 -3.14 11.62 -11.27
C PHE A 221 -2.52 10.25 -10.99
N MET A 222 -3.09 9.21 -11.57
CA MET A 222 -2.59 7.83 -11.54
C MET A 222 -2.28 7.40 -12.97
N GLY A 223 -1.00 7.36 -13.34
CA GLY A 223 -0.59 7.03 -14.71
C GLY A 223 -0.87 5.57 -15.05
N HIS A 224 -0.20 4.67 -14.34
CA HIS A 224 -0.49 3.25 -14.36
C HIS A 224 -0.29 2.72 -12.95
N ILE A 225 -1.30 2.06 -12.40
CA ILE A 225 -1.21 1.43 -11.08
C ILE A 225 -1.38 -0.07 -11.18
N GLN A 226 -0.86 -0.78 -10.19
CA GLN A 226 -1.03 -2.21 -10.06
C GLN A 226 -1.39 -2.55 -8.61
N HIS A 227 -2.27 -3.55 -8.45
CA HIS A 227 -2.72 -4.08 -7.17
C HIS A 227 -2.74 -5.61 -7.19
N GLU A 228 -2.33 -6.23 -6.07
CA GLU A 228 -2.59 -7.66 -5.80
C GLU A 228 -3.19 -7.86 -4.42
N THR A 229 -4.35 -8.51 -4.36
CA THR A 229 -4.99 -8.88 -3.10
C THR A 229 -4.09 -9.84 -2.32
N ALA A 230 -3.98 -9.69 -1.00
CA ALA A 230 -3.22 -10.61 -0.16
C ALA A 230 -3.65 -12.08 -0.36
N TYR A 231 -2.75 -12.91 -0.91
CA TYR A 231 -3.07 -14.25 -1.43
C TYR A 231 -3.48 -15.29 -0.39
N PHE A 232 -3.13 -15.08 0.89
CA PHE A 232 -3.64 -15.89 1.97
C PHE A 232 -5.12 -15.68 2.25
N GLN A 233 -5.73 -14.60 1.72
CA GLN A 233 -7.07 -14.24 2.09
C GLN A 233 -8.10 -15.29 1.67
N GLY A 234 -9.06 -15.51 2.57
CA GLY A 234 -9.88 -16.72 2.64
C GLY A 234 -9.52 -17.55 3.88
N ASN A 235 -8.27 -17.48 4.34
CA ASN A 235 -7.81 -18.04 5.61
C ASN A 235 -6.56 -17.28 6.17
N PRO A 236 -6.76 -16.17 6.92
CA PRO A 236 -8.04 -15.58 7.30
C PRO A 236 -8.55 -14.59 6.24
N ASN A 237 -9.64 -13.88 6.50
CA ASN A 237 -10.10 -12.78 5.65
C ASN A 237 -9.44 -11.45 6.06
N ALA A 238 -9.87 -10.34 5.44
CA ALA A 238 -9.32 -8.99 5.69
C ALA A 238 -9.58 -8.41 7.10
N LEU A 239 -10.28 -9.11 8.00
CA LEU A 239 -10.56 -8.66 9.37
C LEU A 239 -9.57 -9.22 10.40
N VAL A 240 -8.52 -9.92 9.96
CA VAL A 240 -7.51 -10.55 10.80
C VAL A 240 -6.13 -10.34 10.17
N PRO A 241 -5.07 -10.07 10.96
CA PRO A 241 -5.06 -9.88 12.41
C PRO A 241 -5.43 -8.47 12.87
N PHE A 242 -5.49 -7.50 11.96
CA PHE A 242 -5.66 -6.09 12.32
C PHE A 242 -7.10 -5.74 12.61
N THR A 243 -7.30 -4.90 13.63
CA THR A 243 -8.62 -4.34 13.93
C THR A 243 -8.89 -3.13 13.03
N PRO A 244 -10.01 -3.07 12.28
CA PRO A 244 -10.40 -1.86 11.56
C PRO A 244 -10.53 -0.65 12.49
N GLN A 245 -9.86 0.45 12.15
CA GLN A 245 -9.88 1.70 12.91
C GLN A 245 -10.53 2.82 12.09
N ALA A 246 -11.70 3.29 12.56
CA ALA A 246 -12.42 4.37 11.90
C ALA A 246 -11.61 5.68 11.81
N SER A 247 -10.69 5.93 12.75
CA SER A 247 -9.78 7.08 12.73
C SER A 247 -8.77 7.06 11.57
N TRP A 248 -8.57 5.90 10.94
CA TRP A 248 -7.73 5.69 9.76
C TRP A 248 -8.55 5.42 8.49
N HIS A 249 -9.87 5.63 8.57
CA HIS A 249 -10.80 5.38 7.46
C HIS A 249 -10.77 3.94 6.92
N ASP A 250 -10.39 2.99 7.78
CA ASP A 250 -10.28 1.59 7.40
C ASP A 250 -11.65 1.03 6.95
N PRO A 251 -11.69 0.19 5.91
CA PRO A 251 -12.88 -0.59 5.60
C PRO A 251 -13.16 -1.59 6.74
N ASP A 252 -14.39 -1.60 7.25
CA ASP A 252 -14.84 -2.54 8.29
C ASP A 252 -15.48 -3.81 7.72
N PHE A 253 -15.72 -3.84 6.40
CA PHE A 253 -16.37 -4.93 5.67
C PHE A 253 -17.74 -5.32 6.25
N SER A 254 -18.42 -4.42 6.96
CA SER A 254 -19.70 -4.69 7.63
C SER A 254 -20.86 -4.96 6.65
N ASP A 255 -20.71 -4.52 5.40
CA ASP A 255 -21.66 -4.76 4.30
C ASP A 255 -21.46 -6.14 3.63
N CYS A 256 -20.43 -6.90 4.01
CA CYS A 256 -20.14 -8.19 3.42
C CYS A 256 -21.07 -9.30 3.93
N THR A 257 -21.66 -10.02 2.97
CA THR A 257 -22.52 -11.19 3.24
C THR A 257 -21.93 -12.50 2.71
N LYS A 258 -21.04 -12.44 1.72
CA LYS A 258 -20.37 -13.60 1.12
C LYS A 258 -18.96 -13.79 1.68
N ALA A 259 -18.49 -15.04 1.69
CA ALA A 259 -17.16 -15.39 2.21
C ALA A 259 -15.99 -14.75 1.45
N ASN A 260 -16.14 -14.49 0.15
CA ASN A 260 -15.15 -13.86 -0.72
C ASN A 260 -15.29 -12.32 -0.80
N CYS A 261 -16.13 -11.73 0.05
CA CYS A 261 -16.34 -10.28 0.07
C CYS A 261 -15.25 -9.53 0.85
N ALA A 262 -14.91 -10.02 2.05
CA ALA A 262 -13.88 -9.42 2.90
C ALA A 262 -12.49 -9.79 2.38
N ARG A 263 -12.04 -9.02 1.38
CA ARG A 263 -10.75 -9.13 0.70
C ARG A 263 -10.15 -7.73 0.56
N THR A 264 -8.84 -7.67 0.39
CA THR A 264 -8.09 -6.43 0.16
C THR A 264 -8.75 -5.61 -0.93
N TRP A 265 -9.14 -4.38 -0.62
CA TRP A 265 -9.61 -3.46 -1.66
C TRP A 265 -8.44 -2.99 -2.51
N ALA A 266 -8.59 -3.01 -3.83
CA ALA A 266 -7.56 -2.47 -4.70
C ALA A 266 -7.48 -0.97 -4.61
N VAL A 267 -8.62 -0.32 -4.86
CA VAL A 267 -8.73 1.12 -4.84
C VAL A 267 -10.02 1.52 -4.13
N ARG A 268 -9.90 2.40 -3.14
CA ARG A 268 -11.04 3.00 -2.45
C ARG A 268 -11.02 4.50 -2.59
N PHE A 269 -12.15 5.09 -2.96
CA PHE A 269 -12.36 6.53 -2.99
C PHE A 269 -13.41 6.90 -1.95
N VAL A 270 -13.01 7.66 -0.94
CA VAL A 270 -13.88 8.08 0.17
C VAL A 270 -13.88 9.60 0.21
N ASN A 271 -15.05 10.21 0.01
CA ASN A 271 -15.21 11.66 0.00
C ASN A 271 -14.20 12.41 -0.89
N SER A 272 -13.86 11.84 -2.05
CA SER A 272 -12.76 12.32 -2.90
C SER A 272 -13.26 12.79 -4.26
N SER A 273 -12.47 13.64 -4.94
CA SER A 273 -12.86 14.20 -6.24
C SER A 273 -11.70 14.61 -7.12
N SER A 274 -11.93 14.78 -8.43
CA SER A 274 -10.92 15.19 -9.41
C SER A 274 -9.72 14.24 -9.41
N ILE A 275 -10.00 12.95 -9.61
CA ILE A 275 -8.99 11.88 -9.67
C ILE A 275 -9.02 11.20 -11.03
N PHE A 276 -7.86 11.06 -11.64
CA PHE A 276 -7.72 10.54 -13.00
C PHE A 276 -6.75 9.37 -13.02
N MET A 277 -7.24 8.18 -13.36
CA MET A 277 -6.45 6.99 -13.62
C MET A 277 -6.39 6.69 -15.12
N TYR A 278 -5.20 6.51 -15.66
CA TYR A 278 -4.97 6.24 -17.08
C TYR A 278 -4.63 4.77 -17.41
N GLY A 279 -4.58 3.93 -16.38
CA GLY A 279 -4.49 2.48 -16.48
C GLY A 279 -4.38 1.88 -15.10
N GLY A 280 -5.01 0.73 -14.89
CA GLY A 280 -4.94 0.01 -13.63
C GLY A 280 -5.05 -1.48 -13.87
N GLY A 281 -4.10 -2.26 -13.35
CA GLY A 281 -4.14 -3.71 -13.32
C GLY A 281 -4.40 -4.20 -11.90
N LEU A 282 -5.64 -4.60 -11.58
CA LEU A 282 -6.05 -4.91 -10.22
C LEU A 282 -6.43 -6.39 -10.08
N TYR A 283 -5.63 -7.16 -9.35
CA TYR A 283 -5.71 -8.61 -9.41
C TYR A 283 -6.03 -9.28 -8.08
N ASN A 284 -6.80 -10.36 -8.15
CA ASN A 284 -6.81 -11.39 -7.14
C ASN A 284 -6.76 -12.75 -7.82
N PHE A 285 -5.66 -13.47 -7.68
CA PHE A 285 -5.51 -14.78 -8.33
C PHE A 285 -5.91 -15.96 -7.45
N PHE A 286 -6.23 -15.75 -6.17
CA PHE A 286 -6.29 -16.83 -5.19
C PHE A 286 -7.50 -16.76 -4.27
N GLU A 287 -7.98 -17.94 -3.89
CA GLU A 287 -8.76 -18.16 -2.68
C GLU A 287 -7.91 -19.04 -1.75
N ASN A 288 -7.39 -18.51 -0.63
CA ASN A 288 -6.49 -19.23 0.27
C ASN A 288 -5.39 -20.00 -0.50
N TRP A 289 -4.62 -19.27 -1.31
CA TRP A 289 -3.56 -19.81 -2.16
C TRP A 289 -3.97 -20.82 -3.25
N ASN A 290 -5.26 -21.02 -3.51
CA ASN A 290 -5.77 -21.92 -4.53
C ASN A 290 -6.34 -21.13 -5.72
N THR A 291 -5.60 -21.13 -6.83
CA THR A 291 -6.01 -20.46 -8.07
C THR A 291 -7.19 -21.17 -8.74
N GLN A 292 -7.16 -22.51 -8.77
CA GLN A 292 -8.16 -23.34 -9.45
C GLN A 292 -9.55 -23.26 -8.78
N ALA A 293 -9.61 -22.88 -7.51
CA ALA A 293 -10.86 -22.75 -6.76
C ALA A 293 -11.74 -21.59 -7.23
N CYS A 294 -11.17 -20.55 -7.86
CA CYS A 294 -11.88 -19.28 -8.04
C CYS A 294 -11.65 -18.58 -9.38
N LEU A 295 -10.49 -18.72 -10.03
CA LEU A 295 -10.18 -17.99 -11.27
C LEU A 295 -11.09 -18.37 -12.44
N GLY A 296 -11.47 -19.64 -12.56
CA GLY A 296 -12.34 -20.10 -13.64
C GLY A 296 -13.74 -19.45 -13.66
N THR A 297 -14.15 -18.87 -12.52
CA THR A 297 -15.44 -18.20 -12.33
C THR A 297 -15.30 -16.73 -11.92
N GLU A 298 -14.07 -16.20 -11.92
CA GLU A 298 -13.69 -14.87 -11.43
C GLU A 298 -14.28 -14.57 -10.04
N SER A 299 -14.25 -15.56 -9.15
CA SER A 299 -14.89 -15.49 -7.83
C SER A 299 -13.90 -15.48 -6.66
N CYS A 300 -12.64 -15.13 -6.91
CA CYS A 300 -11.61 -15.03 -5.87
C CYS A 300 -11.93 -13.89 -4.89
N GLN A 301 -12.57 -12.84 -5.42
CA GLN A 301 -13.06 -11.71 -4.65
C GLN A 301 -14.39 -11.22 -5.20
N GLU A 302 -15.23 -10.66 -4.34
CA GLU A 302 -16.52 -10.13 -4.80
C GLU A 302 -16.36 -8.79 -5.53
N ARG A 303 -15.61 -7.84 -4.96
CA ARG A 303 -15.57 -6.44 -5.38
C ARG A 303 -14.13 -5.91 -5.33
N MET A 304 -13.70 -5.13 -6.34
CA MET A 304 -12.30 -4.68 -6.47
C MET A 304 -12.09 -3.18 -6.21
N VAL A 305 -12.97 -2.32 -6.75
CA VAL A 305 -12.93 -0.85 -6.56
C VAL A 305 -14.18 -0.38 -5.80
N ASP A 306 -13.99 0.48 -4.79
CA ASP A 306 -15.06 1.03 -3.93
C ASP A 306 -15.13 2.55 -4.06
N PHE A 307 -16.31 3.09 -4.35
CA PHE A 307 -16.61 4.51 -4.30
C PHE A 307 -17.61 4.82 -3.19
N ARG A 308 -17.25 5.81 -2.35
CA ARG A 308 -18.06 6.33 -1.24
C ARG A 308 -18.03 7.86 -1.28
N ASN A 309 -19.20 8.49 -1.39
CA ASN A 309 -19.41 9.93 -1.42
C ASN A 309 -18.43 10.69 -2.34
N SER A 310 -18.16 10.17 -3.54
CA SER A 310 -17.09 10.69 -4.43
C SER A 310 -17.64 11.09 -5.80
N THR A 311 -17.02 12.07 -6.45
CA THR A 311 -17.47 12.67 -7.73
C THR A 311 -16.27 13.07 -8.58
N ASP A 312 -16.44 13.33 -9.88
CA ASP A 312 -15.36 13.76 -10.78
C ASP A 312 -14.14 12.80 -10.78
N ILE A 313 -14.39 11.50 -10.97
CA ILE A 313 -13.34 10.47 -11.00
C ILE A 313 -13.41 9.71 -12.32
N TYR A 314 -12.28 9.59 -13.01
CA TYR A 314 -12.17 8.93 -14.31
C TYR A 314 -11.17 7.78 -14.22
N LEU A 315 -11.66 6.57 -14.47
CA LEU A 315 -10.86 5.35 -14.49
C LEU A 315 -10.76 4.83 -15.92
N TRP A 316 -9.74 5.26 -16.65
CA TRP A 316 -9.42 4.77 -17.98
C TRP A 316 -8.66 3.45 -17.93
N ALA A 317 -8.97 2.56 -18.88
CA ALA A 317 -8.32 1.26 -19.03
C ALA A 317 -8.25 0.46 -17.71
N LEU A 318 -9.29 0.56 -16.88
CA LEU A 318 -9.40 -0.21 -15.65
C LEU A 318 -9.53 -1.68 -15.99
N SER A 319 -8.54 -2.46 -15.59
CA SER A 319 -8.50 -3.90 -15.77
C SER A 319 -8.51 -4.61 -14.42
N THR A 320 -9.35 -5.62 -14.28
CA THR A 320 -9.38 -6.48 -13.10
C THR A 320 -9.15 -7.94 -13.48
N LYS A 321 -8.75 -8.75 -12.50
CA LYS A 321 -8.77 -10.22 -12.59
C LYS A 321 -9.25 -10.84 -11.29
N GLY A 322 -10.08 -11.88 -11.38
CA GLY A 322 -10.51 -12.68 -10.23
C GLY A 322 -11.61 -12.06 -9.37
N SER A 323 -12.22 -10.96 -9.82
CA SER A 323 -13.33 -10.31 -9.11
C SER A 323 -14.67 -10.50 -9.82
N GLN A 324 -15.74 -10.67 -9.05
CA GLN A 324 -17.09 -10.77 -9.60
C GLN A 324 -17.59 -9.40 -10.12
N PHE A 325 -17.15 -8.33 -9.47
CA PHE A 325 -17.46 -6.96 -9.85
C PHE A 325 -16.19 -6.11 -9.82
N MET A 326 -15.95 -5.43 -10.93
CA MET A 326 -14.83 -4.52 -11.12
C MET A 326 -15.00 -3.27 -10.26
N VAL A 327 -16.23 -2.73 -10.20
CA VAL A 327 -16.55 -1.48 -9.52
C VAL A 327 -17.80 -1.62 -8.66
N SER A 328 -17.73 -1.05 -7.46
CA SER A 328 -18.84 -0.85 -6.53
C SER A 328 -18.99 0.63 -6.20
N TYR A 329 -20.23 1.11 -6.15
CA TYR A 329 -20.58 2.50 -5.88
C TYR A 329 -21.64 2.52 -4.77
N GLU A 330 -21.35 3.23 -3.67
CA GLU A 330 -22.22 3.32 -2.49
C GLU A 330 -22.71 1.95 -1.98
N GLY A 331 -21.79 0.98 -1.90
CA GLY A 331 -22.09 -0.38 -1.47
C GLY A 331 -22.81 -1.25 -2.49
N THR A 332 -23.19 -0.70 -3.65
CA THR A 332 -23.83 -1.45 -4.74
C THR A 332 -22.81 -1.82 -5.80
N SER A 333 -22.73 -3.11 -6.14
CA SER A 333 -21.87 -3.57 -7.24
C SER A 333 -22.47 -3.21 -8.60
N VAL A 334 -21.74 -2.46 -9.43
CA VAL A 334 -22.29 -1.84 -10.65
C VAL A 334 -21.64 -2.29 -11.95
N VAL A 335 -20.37 -2.72 -11.93
CA VAL A 335 -19.67 -3.19 -13.13
C VAL A 335 -19.29 -4.66 -12.97
N PRO A 336 -20.09 -5.62 -13.50
CA PRO A 336 -19.78 -7.03 -13.42
C PRO A 336 -18.66 -7.42 -14.40
N TYR A 337 -17.85 -8.39 -14.01
CA TYR A 337 -16.76 -8.93 -14.84
C TYR A 337 -17.28 -9.60 -16.14
N SER A 338 -18.45 -10.23 -16.06
CA SER A 338 -18.96 -11.17 -17.06
C SER A 338 -19.22 -10.56 -18.44
N VAL A 339 -19.44 -9.25 -18.51
CA VAL A 339 -19.68 -8.49 -19.75
C VAL A 339 -18.46 -7.70 -20.21
N ASN A 340 -17.35 -7.74 -19.46
CA ASN A 340 -16.14 -6.93 -19.71
C ASN A 340 -14.90 -7.79 -19.99
N ARG A 341 -15.05 -9.08 -20.32
CA ARG A 341 -13.93 -9.99 -20.60
C ARG A 341 -13.08 -9.51 -21.77
N ALA A 342 -11.77 -9.40 -21.55
CA ALA A 342 -10.78 -8.88 -22.49
C ALA A 342 -9.48 -9.72 -22.44
N ASN A 343 -9.54 -10.91 -23.05
CA ASN A 343 -8.44 -11.89 -23.07
C ASN A 343 -8.05 -12.38 -21.66
N PHE A 344 -6.98 -11.81 -21.07
CA PHE A 344 -6.50 -12.22 -19.76
C PHE A 344 -7.34 -11.62 -18.62
N CYS A 345 -7.64 -10.32 -18.71
CA CYS A 345 -8.38 -9.55 -17.71
C CYS A 345 -9.82 -9.30 -18.14
N GLU A 346 -10.60 -8.73 -17.22
CA GLU A 346 -11.79 -7.95 -17.54
C GLU A 346 -11.40 -6.47 -17.59
N THR A 347 -11.76 -5.76 -18.65
CA THR A 347 -11.31 -4.39 -18.88
C THR A 347 -12.46 -3.50 -19.33
N VAL A 348 -12.62 -2.35 -18.68
CA VAL A 348 -13.46 -1.25 -19.17
C VAL A 348 -12.58 -0.15 -19.75
N ALA A 349 -13.01 0.43 -20.87
CA ALA A 349 -12.27 1.53 -21.50
C ALA A 349 -12.29 2.80 -20.63
N LEU A 350 -13.46 3.12 -20.05
CA LEU A 350 -13.68 4.20 -19.11
C LEU A 350 -14.79 3.82 -18.14
N PHE A 351 -14.55 4.00 -16.85
CA PHE A 351 -15.59 4.22 -15.86
C PHE A 351 -15.46 5.65 -15.33
N GLU A 352 -16.55 6.40 -15.31
CA GLU A 352 -16.56 7.78 -14.83
C GLU A 352 -17.63 8.01 -13.77
N LEU A 353 -17.28 8.81 -12.76
CA LEU A 353 -18.23 9.53 -11.93
C LEU A 353 -18.18 10.99 -12.37
N ALA A 354 -19.29 11.52 -12.88
CA ALA A 354 -19.39 12.92 -13.29
C ALA A 354 -19.16 13.88 -12.09
N SER A 355 -18.83 15.13 -12.41
CA SER A 355 -18.62 16.20 -11.42
C SER A 355 -19.90 16.65 -10.73
N GLU A 356 -21.04 16.54 -11.41
CA GLU A 356 -22.38 16.79 -10.87
C GLU A 356 -23.18 15.48 -10.95
N GLN A 357 -23.71 15.00 -9.81
CA GLN A 357 -24.59 13.83 -9.71
C GLN A 357 -25.99 14.21 -9.26
#